data_AF-A0A2D5EEW4-F1
#
_entry.id   AF-A0A2D5EEW4-F1
#
_cell.length_a   1.000
_cell.length_b   1.000
_cell.length_c   1.000
_cell.angle_alpha   90.00
_cell.angle_beta   90.00
_cell.angle_gamma   90.00
#
_symmetry.space_group_name_H-M   'P 1'
#
loop_
_entity.id
_entity.type
_entity.pdbx_description
1 polymer ?
#
loop_
_entity_poly.entity_id
_entity_poly.type
_entity_poly.pdbx_seq_one_letter_code
_entity_poly.pdbx_strand_id
1 'polypeptide(L)'
;APNMHFLREAARWGRGQYTAVHSAAEVDKALGKLFAAMEAPVMTDVEVQWPGTVAQPVPAKPGDLFHGQPMVQVVRGAPAEGELTVSGRLPGGRSWRTSLDLASAAPGKGLDRQWARGRIDAVMDSARLAGTEPDEAAIVELSLSHGVMSPFTSFVAIEERVSRPEGESLNQEAVPTLLPAGSQPGMLRYPQTATFGPLLTALGLVGLMFSLAIVMLSRRQSL
;
A
#
# COMPACT_ATOMS: atom_id res chain seq x y z
N ALA A 1 10.54 -10.37 -12.74
CA ALA A 1 10.22 -11.12 -11.51
C ALA A 1 8.91 -11.88 -11.73
N PRO A 2 8.74 -13.10 -11.17
CA PRO A 2 7.50 -13.87 -11.32
C PRO A 2 6.28 -13.14 -10.74
N ASN A 3 5.08 -13.47 -11.23
CA ASN A 3 3.83 -12.90 -10.74
C ASN A 3 3.47 -13.50 -9.37
N MET A 4 3.91 -12.82 -8.32
CA MET A 4 3.75 -13.25 -6.92
C MET A 4 2.28 -13.33 -6.47
N HIS A 5 1.41 -12.46 -7.01
CA HIS A 5 -0.02 -12.50 -6.71
C HIS A 5 -0.64 -13.78 -7.26
N PHE A 6 -0.38 -14.10 -8.53
CA PHE A 6 -0.86 -15.34 -9.14
C PHE A 6 -0.38 -16.59 -8.38
N LEU A 7 0.91 -16.64 -8.03
CA LEU A 7 1.47 -17.81 -7.32
C LEU A 7 0.85 -18.00 -5.92
N ARG A 8 0.59 -16.90 -5.20
CA ARG A 8 -0.10 -16.94 -3.91
C ARG A 8 -1.52 -17.47 -4.06
N GLU A 9 -2.24 -16.97 -5.06
CA GLU A 9 -3.59 -17.41 -5.35
C GLU A 9 -3.65 -18.88 -5.75
N ALA A 10 -2.81 -19.31 -6.69
CA ALA A 10 -2.71 -20.70 -7.12
C ALA A 10 -2.40 -21.64 -5.94
N ALA A 11 -1.50 -21.24 -5.03
CA ALA A 11 -1.21 -22.00 -3.82
C ALA A 11 -2.44 -22.11 -2.91
N ARG A 12 -3.11 -20.99 -2.62
CA ARG A 12 -4.31 -20.96 -1.77
C ARG A 12 -5.44 -21.83 -2.33
N TRP A 13 -5.67 -21.78 -3.64
CA TRP A 13 -6.63 -22.62 -4.35
C TRP A 13 -6.25 -24.10 -4.34
N GLY A 14 -4.96 -24.40 -4.53
CA GLY A 14 -4.41 -25.75 -4.47
C GLY A 14 -4.27 -26.33 -3.06
N ARG A 15 -4.79 -25.64 -2.02
CA ARG A 15 -4.59 -25.98 -0.59
C ARG A 15 -3.11 -26.04 -0.18
N GLY A 16 -2.24 -25.49 -1.01
CA GLY A 16 -0.81 -25.41 -0.80
C GLY A 16 -0.42 -24.06 -0.25
N GLN A 17 0.88 -23.78 -0.34
CA GLN A 17 1.45 -22.57 0.24
C GLN A 17 2.40 -21.87 -0.71
N TYR A 18 2.56 -20.59 -0.45
CA TYR A 18 3.40 -19.71 -1.22
C TYR A 18 4.46 -19.08 -0.32
N THR A 19 5.73 -19.22 -0.73
CA THR A 19 6.86 -18.56 -0.08
C THR A 19 7.60 -17.74 -1.14
N ALA A 20 7.70 -16.44 -0.92
CA ALA A 20 8.47 -15.54 -1.76
C ALA A 20 9.97 -15.62 -1.39
N VAL A 21 10.83 -15.84 -2.38
CA VAL A 21 12.29 -15.82 -2.21
C VAL A 21 12.84 -14.65 -3.02
N HIS A 22 13.43 -13.66 -2.36
CA HIS A 22 13.86 -12.41 -3.01
C HIS A 22 15.37 -12.36 -3.25
N SER A 23 16.14 -13.26 -2.65
CA SER A 23 17.58 -13.35 -2.84
C SER A 23 18.07 -14.80 -2.82
N ALA A 24 19.21 -15.06 -3.47
CA ALA A 24 19.83 -16.38 -3.47
C ALA A 24 20.20 -16.86 -2.04
N ALA A 25 20.54 -15.95 -1.14
CA ALA A 25 20.88 -16.27 0.24
C ALA A 25 19.69 -16.79 1.07
N GLU A 26 18.45 -16.55 0.63
CA GLU A 26 17.23 -17.02 1.31
C GLU A 26 16.76 -18.40 0.85
N VAL A 27 17.30 -18.91 -0.27
CA VAL A 27 16.82 -20.12 -0.94
C VAL A 27 16.88 -21.33 -0.01
N ASP A 28 18.02 -21.59 0.62
CA ASP A 28 18.21 -22.76 1.49
C ASP A 28 17.23 -22.77 2.66
N LYS A 29 16.99 -21.60 3.26
CA LYS A 29 16.02 -21.44 4.36
C LYS A 29 14.58 -21.67 3.89
N ALA A 30 14.23 -21.15 2.72
CA ALA A 30 12.89 -21.33 2.15
C ALA A 30 12.63 -22.80 1.77
N LEU A 31 13.61 -23.46 1.14
CA LEU A 31 13.54 -24.88 0.81
C LEU A 31 13.47 -25.75 2.07
N GLY A 32 14.28 -25.46 3.10
CA GLY A 32 14.23 -26.20 4.36
C GLY A 32 12.85 -26.14 5.04
N LYS A 33 12.19 -24.98 5.03
CA LYS A 33 10.80 -24.84 5.53
C LYS A 33 9.80 -25.64 4.69
N LEU A 34 9.96 -25.61 3.37
CA LEU A 34 9.08 -26.35 2.46
C LEU A 34 9.21 -27.85 2.69
N PHE A 35 10.43 -28.39 2.78
CA PHE A 35 10.66 -29.82 3.04
C PHE A 35 10.11 -30.23 4.41
N ALA A 36 10.36 -29.45 5.45
CA ALA A 36 9.81 -29.72 6.78
C ALA A 36 8.27 -29.74 6.79
N ALA A 37 7.62 -28.90 5.98
CA ALA A 37 6.16 -28.92 5.82
C ALA A 37 5.69 -30.16 5.05
N MET A 38 6.37 -30.54 3.96
CA MET A 38 6.00 -31.70 3.13
C MET A 38 6.22 -33.05 3.82
N GLU A 39 7.23 -33.15 4.68
CA GLU A 39 7.55 -34.38 5.42
C GLU A 39 6.46 -34.76 6.44
N ALA A 40 5.62 -33.80 6.86
CA ALA A 40 4.63 -34.02 7.91
C ALA A 40 3.31 -33.23 7.67
N PRO A 41 2.45 -33.65 6.72
CA PRO A 41 1.06 -33.22 6.73
C PRO A 41 0.41 -33.69 8.05
N VAL A 42 -0.02 -32.75 8.89
CA VAL A 42 -0.59 -33.07 10.20
C VAL A 42 -2.06 -33.45 10.07
N MET A 43 -2.78 -32.77 9.16
CA MET A 43 -4.20 -33.03 8.91
C MET A 43 -4.61 -32.53 7.53
N THR A 44 -5.42 -33.31 6.80
CA THR A 44 -6.00 -32.92 5.51
C THR A 44 -7.52 -32.88 5.57
N ASP A 45 -8.15 -32.29 4.56
CA ASP A 45 -9.61 -32.17 4.45
C ASP A 45 -10.23 -31.53 5.70
N VAL A 46 -9.60 -30.45 6.15
CA VAL A 46 -10.06 -29.74 7.33
C VAL A 46 -11.41 -29.08 7.03
N GLU A 47 -12.38 -29.36 7.89
CA GLU A 47 -13.71 -28.77 7.86
C GLU A 47 -13.99 -28.12 9.22
N VAL A 48 -14.58 -26.93 9.16
CA VAL A 48 -14.92 -26.14 10.35
C VAL A 48 -16.41 -25.84 10.29
N GLN A 49 -17.14 -26.30 11.31
CA GLN A 49 -18.58 -26.11 11.46
C GLN A 49 -18.80 -25.11 12.59
N TRP A 50 -19.13 -23.88 12.20
CA TRP A 50 -19.48 -22.81 13.14
C TRP A 50 -20.92 -22.97 13.64
N PRO A 51 -21.19 -22.64 14.91
CA PRO A 51 -22.56 -22.59 15.41
C PRO A 51 -23.35 -21.46 14.73
N GLY A 52 -24.65 -21.68 14.51
CA GLY A 52 -25.57 -20.71 13.89
C GLY A 52 -25.63 -20.77 12.36
N THR A 53 -26.72 -20.28 11.78
CA THR A 53 -27.02 -20.38 10.34
C THR A 53 -26.48 -19.24 9.48
N VAL A 54 -26.02 -18.15 10.10
CA VAL A 54 -25.59 -16.92 9.40
C VAL A 54 -24.07 -16.72 9.41
N ALA A 55 -23.31 -17.73 9.82
CA ALA A 55 -21.86 -17.69 9.88
C ALA A 55 -21.24 -17.55 8.48
N GLN A 56 -20.42 -16.52 8.30
CA GLN A 56 -19.69 -16.23 7.06
C GLN A 56 -18.18 -16.35 7.30
N PRO A 57 -17.64 -17.57 7.31
CA PRO A 57 -16.21 -17.78 7.52
C PRO A 57 -15.38 -17.41 6.29
N VAL A 58 -14.18 -16.92 6.55
CA VAL A 58 -13.19 -16.55 5.54
C VAL A 58 -11.81 -17.08 5.97
N PRO A 59 -11.12 -17.87 5.13
CA PRO A 59 -11.63 -18.43 3.87
C PRO A 59 -12.80 -19.39 4.10
N ALA A 60 -13.70 -19.51 3.12
CA ALA A 60 -14.88 -20.37 3.24
C ALA A 60 -14.51 -21.86 3.39
N LYS A 61 -13.44 -22.29 2.72
CA LYS A 61 -12.82 -23.59 2.90
C LYS A 61 -11.42 -23.38 3.46
N PRO A 62 -11.13 -23.83 4.70
CA PRO A 62 -9.76 -23.79 5.20
C PRO A 62 -8.88 -24.77 4.39
N GLY A 63 -7.58 -24.48 4.37
CA GLY A 63 -6.57 -25.38 3.76
C GLY A 63 -6.17 -26.51 4.70
N ASP A 64 -5.28 -27.38 4.22
CA ASP A 64 -4.72 -28.46 5.02
C ASP A 64 -3.72 -27.94 6.08
N LEU A 65 -3.56 -28.68 7.18
CA LEU A 65 -2.69 -28.31 8.29
C LEU A 65 -1.33 -29.00 8.15
N PHE A 66 -0.28 -28.18 8.12
CA PHE A 66 1.11 -28.62 8.06
C PHE A 66 1.83 -28.31 9.37
N HIS A 67 2.89 -29.06 9.66
CA HIS A 67 3.66 -28.87 10.88
C HIS A 67 4.26 -27.45 10.97
N GLY A 68 4.15 -26.83 12.15
CA GLY A 68 4.71 -25.50 12.43
C GLY A 68 3.91 -24.33 11.86
N GLN A 69 2.70 -24.56 11.36
CA GLN A 69 1.88 -23.52 10.74
C GLN A 69 0.44 -23.54 11.26
N PRO A 70 -0.09 -22.41 11.73
CA PRO A 70 -1.46 -22.34 12.22
C PRO A 70 -2.45 -22.28 11.05
N MET A 71 -3.60 -22.92 11.21
CA MET A 71 -4.79 -22.64 10.41
C MET A 71 -5.47 -21.40 11.00
N VAL A 72 -5.75 -20.40 10.16
CA VAL A 72 -6.46 -19.17 10.56
C VAL A 72 -7.72 -19.02 9.71
N GLN A 73 -8.86 -18.90 10.39
CA GLN A 73 -10.14 -18.60 9.77
C GLN A 73 -10.84 -17.55 10.63
N VAL A 74 -11.45 -16.56 10.00
CA VAL A 74 -12.22 -15.50 10.68
C VAL A 74 -13.66 -15.59 10.23
N VAL A 75 -14.60 -15.41 11.15
CA VAL A 75 -16.03 -15.54 10.88
C VAL A 75 -16.77 -14.27 11.28
N ARG A 76 -17.80 -13.92 10.52
CA ARG A 76 -18.81 -12.92 10.89
C ARG A 76 -20.16 -13.61 11.05
N GLY A 77 -20.95 -13.18 12.04
CA GLY A 77 -22.30 -13.70 12.27
C GLY A 77 -22.36 -14.99 13.08
N ALA A 78 -21.24 -15.51 13.57
CA ALA A 78 -21.24 -16.58 14.56
C ALA A 78 -21.64 -16.01 15.95
N PRO A 79 -22.39 -16.76 16.77
CA PRO A 79 -22.65 -16.39 18.16
C PRO A 79 -21.35 -16.41 18.98
N ALA A 80 -21.30 -15.63 20.05
CA ALA A 80 -20.15 -15.59 20.96
C ALA A 80 -20.03 -16.84 21.84
N GLU A 81 -21.11 -17.61 21.94
CA GLU A 81 -21.20 -18.85 22.72
C GLU A 81 -21.63 -20.01 21.81
N GLY A 82 -21.34 -21.23 22.26
CA GLY A 82 -21.70 -22.45 21.54
C GLY A 82 -20.48 -23.26 21.13
N GLU A 83 -20.75 -24.35 20.42
CA GLU A 83 -19.74 -25.35 20.09
C GLU A 83 -19.27 -25.20 18.65
N LEU A 84 -17.97 -25.00 18.46
CA LEU A 84 -17.28 -25.04 17.18
C LEU A 84 -16.75 -26.45 16.97
N THR A 85 -17.21 -27.14 15.94
CA THR A 85 -16.68 -28.46 15.57
C THR A 85 -15.66 -28.33 14.46
N VAL A 86 -14.47 -28.90 14.68
CA VAL A 86 -13.42 -29.00 13.66
C VAL A 86 -13.18 -30.48 13.38
N SER A 87 -13.12 -30.84 12.10
CA SER A 87 -12.80 -32.21 11.68
C SER A 87 -11.80 -32.24 10.54
N GLY A 88 -11.16 -33.39 10.37
CA GLY A 88 -10.23 -33.63 9.27
C GLY A 88 -9.75 -35.08 9.25
N ARG A 89 -8.76 -35.35 8.41
CA ARG A 89 -8.11 -36.67 8.28
C ARG A 89 -6.66 -36.58 8.73
N LEU A 90 -6.28 -37.44 9.66
CA LEU A 90 -4.89 -37.62 10.09
C LEU A 90 -4.12 -38.49 9.08
N PRO A 91 -2.78 -38.48 9.14
CA PRO A 91 -1.95 -39.45 8.44
C PRO A 91 -2.45 -40.89 8.65
N GLY A 92 -2.47 -41.67 7.57
CA GLY A 92 -3.04 -43.03 7.57
C GLY A 92 -4.57 -43.08 7.43
N GLY A 93 -5.23 -41.96 7.12
CA GLY A 93 -6.65 -41.90 6.75
C GLY A 93 -7.65 -41.92 7.91
N ARG A 94 -7.16 -41.91 9.16
CA ARG A 94 -7.99 -41.88 10.36
C ARG A 94 -8.73 -40.56 10.46
N SER A 95 -10.04 -40.61 10.70
CA SER A 95 -10.83 -39.41 10.96
C SER A 95 -10.50 -38.81 12.33
N TRP A 96 -10.40 -37.50 12.40
CA TRP A 96 -10.24 -36.73 13.62
C TRP A 96 -11.36 -35.69 13.70
N ARG A 97 -11.87 -35.47 14.92
CA ARG A 97 -12.86 -34.45 15.23
C ARG A 97 -12.60 -33.93 16.63
N THR A 98 -12.68 -32.62 16.79
CA THR A 98 -12.68 -31.96 18.09
C THR A 98 -13.79 -30.94 18.14
N SER A 99 -14.22 -30.63 19.35
CA SER A 99 -15.16 -29.57 19.63
C SER A 99 -14.52 -28.55 20.56
N LEU A 100 -14.75 -27.27 20.28
CA LEU A 100 -14.20 -26.15 21.01
C LEU A 100 -15.36 -25.28 21.51
N ASP A 101 -15.36 -24.96 22.79
CA ASP A 101 -16.34 -24.06 23.38
C ASP A 101 -15.94 -22.60 23.10
N LEU A 102 -16.79 -21.87 22.36
CA LEU A 102 -16.56 -20.47 22.04
C LEU A 102 -16.61 -19.56 23.27
N ALA A 103 -17.27 -19.96 24.35
CA ALA A 103 -17.27 -19.20 25.60
C ALA A 103 -15.87 -19.14 26.24
N SER A 104 -14.99 -20.09 25.89
CA SER A 104 -13.58 -20.11 26.33
C SER A 104 -12.64 -19.26 25.47
N ALA A 105 -13.15 -18.63 24.40
CA ALA A 105 -12.33 -17.86 23.47
C ALA A 105 -11.80 -16.57 24.10
N ALA A 106 -10.53 -16.25 23.82
CA ALA A 106 -9.92 -15.00 24.24
C ALA A 106 -10.53 -13.80 23.47
N PRO A 107 -10.73 -12.64 24.13
CA PRO A 107 -11.20 -11.45 23.45
C PRO A 107 -10.16 -10.97 22.42
N GLY A 108 -10.63 -10.63 21.21
CA GLY A 108 -9.81 -10.09 20.12
C GLY A 108 -10.34 -8.76 19.60
N LYS A 109 -9.44 -7.91 19.08
CA LYS A 109 -9.79 -6.65 18.39
C LYS A 109 -9.24 -6.66 16.97
N GLY A 110 -9.92 -6.01 16.03
CA GLY A 110 -9.47 -5.90 14.64
C GLY A 110 -9.79 -7.12 13.76
N LEU A 111 -10.54 -8.10 14.28
CA LEU A 111 -10.99 -9.28 13.55
C LEU A 111 -11.97 -8.91 12.41
N ASP A 112 -12.75 -7.85 12.61
CA ASP A 112 -13.62 -7.23 11.62
C ASP A 112 -12.87 -6.84 10.35
N ARG A 113 -11.72 -6.18 10.50
CA ARG A 113 -10.87 -5.77 9.35
C ARG A 113 -10.25 -6.97 8.65
N GLN A 114 -9.81 -7.98 9.40
CA GLN A 114 -9.27 -9.20 8.82
C GLN A 114 -10.33 -9.97 8.03
N TRP A 115 -11.55 -10.08 8.59
CA TRP A 115 -12.70 -10.66 7.90
C TRP A 115 -13.05 -9.88 6.63
N ALA A 116 -13.12 -8.55 6.71
CA ALA A 116 -13.50 -7.70 5.57
C ALA A 116 -12.51 -7.82 4.41
N ARG A 117 -11.20 -7.82 4.68
CA ARG A 117 -10.17 -8.03 3.65
C ARG A 117 -10.33 -9.37 2.96
N GLY A 118 -10.44 -10.46 3.73
CA GLY A 118 -10.61 -11.77 3.12
C GLY A 118 -11.95 -11.93 2.41
N ARG A 119 -13.01 -11.20 2.82
CA ARG A 119 -14.29 -11.19 2.12
C ARG A 119 -14.19 -10.47 0.78
N ILE A 120 -13.49 -9.33 0.73
CA ILE A 120 -13.17 -8.62 -0.51
C ILE A 120 -12.37 -9.52 -1.45
N ASP A 121 -11.32 -10.19 -0.95
CA ASP A 121 -10.54 -11.14 -1.74
C ASP A 121 -11.46 -12.23 -2.31
N ALA A 122 -12.29 -12.85 -1.48
CA ALA A 122 -13.23 -13.89 -1.94
C ALA A 122 -14.20 -13.40 -3.04
N VAL A 123 -14.72 -12.17 -2.95
CA VAL A 123 -15.58 -11.59 -4.00
C VAL A 123 -14.78 -11.38 -5.28
N MET A 124 -13.58 -10.79 -5.19
CA MET A 124 -12.68 -10.59 -6.33
C MET A 124 -12.33 -11.92 -7.02
N ASP A 125 -12.03 -12.96 -6.23
CA ASP A 125 -11.64 -14.25 -6.76
C ASP A 125 -12.80 -15.00 -7.41
N SER A 126 -14.00 -14.87 -6.84
CA SER A 126 -15.20 -15.45 -7.45
C SER A 126 -15.49 -14.87 -8.85
N ALA A 127 -15.32 -13.56 -9.02
CA ALA A 127 -15.48 -12.89 -10.30
C ALA A 127 -14.41 -13.30 -11.31
N ARG A 128 -13.14 -13.36 -10.88
CA ARG A 128 -12.02 -13.83 -11.72
C ARG A 128 -12.25 -15.24 -12.26
N LEU A 129 -12.74 -16.16 -11.41
CA LEU A 129 -13.04 -17.52 -11.83
C LEU A 129 -14.25 -17.61 -12.77
N ALA A 130 -15.26 -16.79 -12.54
CA ALA A 130 -16.42 -16.71 -13.42
C ALA A 130 -16.10 -16.01 -14.75
N GLY A 131 -14.96 -15.34 -14.86
CA GLY A 131 -14.62 -14.51 -16.02
C GLY A 131 -15.50 -13.28 -16.14
N THR A 132 -16.03 -12.78 -15.02
CA THR A 132 -16.90 -11.61 -14.96
C THR A 132 -16.22 -10.48 -14.19
N GLU A 133 -16.75 -9.27 -14.32
CA GLU A 133 -16.35 -8.17 -13.45
C GLU A 133 -16.81 -8.42 -12.00
N PRO A 134 -16.00 -8.03 -11.00
CA PRO A 134 -16.41 -8.12 -9.60
C PRO A 134 -17.51 -7.10 -9.29
N ASP A 135 -18.32 -7.42 -8.28
CA ASP A 135 -19.31 -6.48 -7.74
C ASP A 135 -18.59 -5.33 -7.01
N GLU A 136 -18.24 -4.29 -7.76
CA GLU A 136 -17.54 -3.11 -7.27
C GLU A 136 -18.31 -2.42 -6.14
N ALA A 137 -19.64 -2.30 -6.27
CA ALA A 137 -20.48 -1.65 -5.28
C ALA A 137 -20.39 -2.36 -3.92
N ALA A 138 -20.51 -3.70 -3.92
CA ALA A 138 -20.38 -4.49 -2.70
C ALA A 138 -18.97 -4.40 -2.09
N ILE A 139 -17.91 -4.32 -2.92
CA ILE A 139 -16.53 -4.20 -2.44
C ILE A 139 -16.29 -2.82 -1.81
N VAL A 140 -16.76 -1.75 -2.45
CA VAL A 140 -16.66 -0.39 -1.91
C VAL A 140 -17.42 -0.28 -0.60
N GLU A 141 -18.63 -0.85 -0.52
CA GLU A 141 -19.43 -0.87 0.71
C GLU A 141 -18.68 -1.58 1.86
N LEU A 142 -18.13 -2.78 1.61
CA LEU A 142 -17.33 -3.52 2.58
C LEU A 142 -16.08 -2.74 3.02
N SER A 143 -15.40 -2.13 2.06
CA SER A 143 -14.18 -1.34 2.27
C SER A 143 -14.44 -0.16 3.20
N LEU A 144 -15.47 0.65 2.90
CA LEU A 144 -15.84 1.82 3.69
C LEU A 144 -16.37 1.44 5.06
N SER A 145 -17.23 0.41 5.15
CA SER A 145 -17.85 -0.01 6.41
C SER A 145 -16.85 -0.52 7.44
N HIS A 146 -15.76 -1.17 6.99
CA HIS A 146 -14.73 -1.75 7.86
C HIS A 146 -13.42 -0.95 7.88
N GLY A 147 -13.33 0.14 7.11
CA GLY A 147 -12.12 0.95 7.01
C GLY A 147 -10.91 0.15 6.48
N VAL A 148 -11.13 -0.70 5.48
CA VAL A 148 -10.07 -1.50 4.84
C VAL A 148 -9.91 -1.08 3.39
N MET A 149 -8.68 -0.99 2.90
CA MET A 149 -8.41 -0.62 1.52
C MET A 149 -8.76 -1.78 0.56
N SER A 150 -9.38 -1.44 -0.57
CA SER A 150 -9.68 -2.32 -1.71
C SER A 150 -9.08 -1.76 -3.01
N PRO A 151 -9.08 -2.52 -4.11
CA PRO A 151 -8.67 -2.00 -5.43
C PRO A 151 -9.48 -0.78 -5.92
N PHE A 152 -10.67 -0.54 -5.35
CA PHE A 152 -11.60 0.52 -5.76
C PHE A 152 -11.63 1.71 -4.79
N THR A 153 -10.77 1.71 -3.77
CA THR A 153 -10.78 2.73 -2.70
C THR A 153 -9.37 3.13 -2.32
N SER A 154 -9.15 4.39 -1.96
CA SER A 154 -7.86 4.90 -1.49
C SER A 154 -8.03 5.72 -0.21
N PHE A 155 -7.02 5.68 0.65
CA PHE A 155 -6.93 6.62 1.77
C PHE A 155 -6.28 7.91 1.28
N VAL A 156 -7.00 9.03 1.42
CA VAL A 156 -6.49 10.36 1.11
C VAL A 156 -6.40 11.14 2.42
N ALA A 157 -5.19 11.59 2.76
CA ALA A 157 -5.01 12.52 3.86
C ALA A 157 -5.33 13.93 3.36
N ILE A 158 -6.33 14.56 3.96
CA ILE A 158 -6.71 15.95 3.68
C ILE A 158 -6.28 16.79 4.88
N GLU A 159 -5.51 17.84 4.64
CA GLU A 159 -5.14 18.81 5.67
C GLU A 159 -6.30 19.78 5.89
N GLU A 160 -6.91 19.75 7.08
CA GLU A 160 -8.05 20.63 7.40
C GLU A 160 -7.62 22.08 7.69
N ARG A 161 -6.38 22.28 8.17
CA ARG A 161 -5.85 23.63 8.41
C ARG A 161 -5.21 24.16 7.15
N VAL A 162 -5.84 25.18 6.56
CA VAL A 162 -5.22 25.95 5.50
C VAL A 162 -4.00 26.67 6.08
N SER A 163 -2.80 26.31 5.60
CA SER A 163 -1.53 26.89 6.05
C SER A 163 -1.43 28.41 5.86
N ARG A 164 -2.28 28.97 4.97
CA ARG A 164 -2.49 30.40 4.79
C ARG A 164 -3.98 30.71 4.61
N PRO A 165 -4.65 31.37 5.56
CA PRO A 165 -6.01 31.88 5.38
C PRO A 165 -6.13 32.81 4.16
N GLU A 166 -7.27 32.79 3.48
CA GLU A 166 -7.54 33.72 2.38
C GLU A 166 -7.53 35.17 2.89
N GLY A 167 -6.63 35.99 2.35
CA GLY A 167 -6.52 37.43 2.68
C GLY A 167 -5.25 37.85 3.42
N GLU A 168 -4.45 36.92 3.95
CA GLU A 168 -3.18 37.27 4.60
C GLU A 168 -2.07 37.56 3.58
N SER A 169 -1.29 38.62 3.79
CA SER A 169 -0.13 38.95 2.94
C SER A 169 0.94 37.85 3.00
N LEU A 170 1.58 37.58 1.86
CA LEU A 170 2.71 36.66 1.78
C LEU A 170 3.87 37.21 2.62
N ASN A 171 4.28 36.47 3.66
CA ASN A 171 5.54 36.72 4.34
C ASN A 171 6.66 36.12 3.49
N GLN A 172 7.57 36.97 2.99
CA GLN A 172 8.80 36.52 2.35
C GLN A 172 9.86 36.31 3.43
N GLU A 173 10.19 35.06 3.69
CA GLU A 173 11.32 34.68 4.53
C GLU A 173 12.41 34.08 3.64
N ALA A 174 13.65 34.55 3.83
CA ALA A 174 14.80 33.99 3.13
C ALA A 174 15.16 32.65 3.77
N VAL A 175 14.67 31.54 3.19
CA VAL A 175 15.00 30.20 3.65
C VAL A 175 16.46 29.89 3.26
N PRO A 176 17.32 29.48 4.22
CA PRO A 176 18.70 29.14 3.92
C PRO A 176 18.77 27.93 2.97
N THR A 177 19.55 28.05 1.90
CA THR A 177 19.78 26.95 0.96
C THR A 177 20.58 25.85 1.66
N LEU A 178 19.91 24.74 2.03
CA LEU A 178 20.58 23.58 2.59
C LEU A 178 21.49 22.95 1.52
N LEU A 179 22.76 22.79 1.88
CA LEU A 179 23.79 22.18 1.05
C LEU A 179 23.72 20.63 1.17
N PRO A 180 23.74 19.87 0.05
CA PRO A 180 23.86 18.41 0.11
C PRO A 180 25.08 17.97 0.92
N ALA A 181 24.96 16.86 1.64
CA ALA A 181 26.05 16.32 2.45
C ALA A 181 27.33 16.13 1.60
N GLY A 182 28.44 16.72 2.05
CA GLY A 182 29.74 16.70 1.35
C GLY A 182 30.02 17.88 0.42
N SER A 183 29.10 18.83 0.26
CA SER A 183 29.35 20.05 -0.51
C SER A 183 29.97 21.17 0.32
N GLN A 184 30.90 21.93 -0.27
CA GLN A 184 31.55 23.08 0.37
C GLN A 184 30.82 24.39 0.00
N PRO A 185 30.76 25.37 0.92
CA PRO A 185 30.25 26.71 0.61
C PRO A 185 31.03 27.30 -0.58
N GLY A 186 30.36 27.48 -1.72
CA GLY A 186 30.99 27.97 -2.97
C GLY A 186 30.92 26.99 -4.17
N MET A 187 30.47 25.75 -3.96
CA MET A 187 30.31 24.76 -5.04
C MET A 187 29.06 25.01 -5.90
N LEU A 188 28.07 25.77 -5.38
CA LEU A 188 26.94 26.31 -6.12
C LEU A 188 27.41 27.48 -7.00
N ARG A 189 28.17 27.17 -8.05
CA ARG A 189 28.41 28.12 -9.14
C ARG A 189 27.09 28.28 -9.89
N TYR A 190 26.40 29.39 -9.65
CA TYR A 190 25.33 29.82 -10.55
C TYR A 190 25.90 29.93 -11.97
N PRO A 191 25.14 29.56 -13.01
CA PRO A 191 25.59 29.78 -14.38
C PRO A 191 25.89 31.27 -14.55
N GLN A 192 27.14 31.60 -14.91
CA GLN A 192 27.56 32.96 -15.24
C GLN A 192 27.04 33.35 -16.63
N THR A 193 25.72 33.27 -16.82
CA THR A 193 25.04 33.64 -18.07
C THR A 193 24.46 35.05 -17.99
N ALA A 194 24.81 35.84 -16.97
CA ALA A 194 24.52 37.26 -16.95
C ALA A 194 25.21 37.92 -18.15
N THR A 195 24.43 38.27 -19.17
CA THR A 195 24.88 38.99 -20.35
C THR A 195 25.42 40.37 -19.95
N PHE A 196 26.26 40.98 -20.79
CA PHE A 196 26.80 42.34 -20.59
C PHE A 196 25.73 43.46 -20.63
N GLY A 197 24.45 43.14 -20.37
CA GLY A 197 23.31 44.05 -20.41
C GLY A 197 23.53 45.34 -19.61
N PRO A 198 23.94 45.30 -18.33
CA PRO A 198 24.18 46.51 -17.54
C PRO A 198 25.24 47.44 -18.16
N LEU A 199 26.31 46.86 -18.72
CA LEU A 199 27.37 47.61 -19.41
C LEU A 199 26.85 48.25 -20.70
N LEU A 200 26.12 47.50 -21.51
CA LEU A 200 25.52 48.00 -22.76
C LEU A 200 24.48 49.09 -22.48
N THR A 201 23.68 48.97 -21.43
CA THR A 201 22.76 50.04 -21.01
C THR A 201 23.49 51.30 -20.56
N ALA A 202 24.60 51.16 -19.83
CA ALA A 202 25.41 52.31 -19.43
C ALA A 202 26.05 53.01 -20.64
N LEU A 203 26.63 52.25 -21.57
CA LEU A 203 27.19 52.79 -22.82
C LEU A 203 26.11 53.47 -23.67
N GLY A 204 24.91 52.89 -23.75
CA GLY A 204 23.77 53.47 -24.45
C GLY A 204 23.35 54.82 -23.86
N LEU A 205 23.23 54.93 -22.53
CA LEU A 205 22.89 56.19 -21.86
C LEU A 205 23.95 57.27 -22.08
N VAL A 206 25.24 56.91 -22.01
CA VAL A 206 26.34 57.85 -22.29
C VAL A 206 26.28 58.34 -23.73
N GLY A 207 26.05 57.45 -24.70
CA GLY A 207 25.90 57.82 -26.11
C GLY A 207 24.72 58.77 -26.35
N LEU A 208 23.60 58.54 -25.66
CA LEU A 208 22.40 59.39 -25.74
C LEU A 208 22.66 60.78 -25.14
N MET A 209 23.43 60.88 -24.06
CA MET A 209 23.84 62.16 -23.51
C MET A 209 24.70 62.98 -24.48
N PHE A 210 25.66 62.35 -25.15
CA PHE A 210 26.51 63.04 -26.14
C PHE A 210 25.72 63.52 -27.35
N SER A 211 24.80 62.70 -27.88
CA SER A 211 23.95 63.12 -29.01
C SER A 211 23.02 64.27 -28.63
N LEU A 212 22.45 64.26 -27.43
CA LEU A 212 21.64 65.37 -26.92
C LEU A 212 22.46 66.68 -26.80
N ALA A 213 23.69 66.59 -26.31
CA ALA A 213 24.60 67.72 -26.19
C ALA A 213 24.96 68.31 -27.57
N ILE A 214 25.24 67.46 -28.56
CA ILE A 214 25.51 67.89 -29.94
C ILE A 214 24.29 68.59 -30.54
N VAL A 215 23.08 68.07 -30.35
CA VAL A 215 21.83 68.70 -30.83
C VAL A 215 21.57 70.05 -30.15
N MET A 216 21.86 70.16 -28.85
CA MET A 216 21.73 71.44 -28.13
C MET A 216 22.74 72.49 -28.60
N LEU A 217 23.97 72.06 -28.95
CA LEU A 217 25.02 72.95 -29.45
C LEU A 217 24.77 73.38 -30.90
N SER A 218 24.27 72.49 -31.77
CA SER A 218 23.97 72.82 -33.17
C SER A 218 22.77 73.75 -33.34
N ARG A 219 21.76 73.63 -32.45
CA ARG A 219 20.61 74.56 -32.38
C ARG A 219 20.99 75.97 -31.94
N ARG A 220 22.14 76.16 -31.30
CA ARG A 220 22.65 77.48 -30.89
C ARG A 220 23.41 78.23 -31.99
N GLN A 221 23.86 77.54 -33.04
CA GLN A 221 24.61 78.15 -34.15
C GLN A 221 23.70 78.57 -35.33
N SER A 222 22.39 78.37 -35.22
CA SER A 222 21.40 78.65 -36.27
C SER A 222 20.46 79.83 -35.94
N LEU A 223 20.87 80.70 -35.01
CA LEU A 223 20.30 82.03 -34.71
C LEU A 223 21.38 83.09 -34.93
#